data_AF-C5L1G3-F1
#
_entry.id   AF-C5L1G3-F1
#
_cell.length_a   1.000
_cell.length_b   1.000
_cell.length_c   1.000
_cell.angle_alpha   90.00
_cell.angle_beta   90.00
_cell.angle_gamma   90.00
#
_symmetry.space_group_name_H-M   'P 1'
#
loop_
_entity.id
_entity.type
_entity.pdbx_description
1 polymer ?
#
loop_
_entity_poly.entity_id
_entity_poly.type
_entity_poly.pdbx_seq_one_letter_code
_entity_poly.pdbx_strand_id
1 'polypeptide(L)'
;MATTTTAVASSTKGEGMTAKEVQTKVQQLDRERSAIVSKIAELEQESKEHGLVLGAFDKVPEDRRCYRLVGGVLVERTVKDFRPVVEDNKARMDEALKSLSDMLSEKTKAMEEIIEKYGTPGLTAASNVEGKRGEEEKADEGAKSAAPSAGVLV
;
A
#
# COMPACT_ATOMS: atom_id res chain seq x y z
N MET A 1 -7.69 39.17 -61.56
CA MET A 1 -6.32 39.06 -61.03
C MET A 1 -6.27 39.76 -59.69
N ALA A 2 -6.02 39.01 -58.61
CA ALA A 2 -5.41 39.46 -57.35
C ALA A 2 -5.54 38.30 -56.36
N THR A 3 -4.52 37.45 -56.33
CA THR A 3 -4.23 36.49 -55.27
C THR A 3 -3.84 37.24 -54.01
N THR A 4 -4.41 36.92 -52.85
CA THR A 4 -3.73 37.14 -51.57
C THR A 4 -4.10 36.02 -50.61
N THR A 5 -3.20 35.05 -50.57
CA THR A 5 -2.99 34.11 -49.47
C THR A 5 -2.58 34.89 -48.24
N THR A 6 -3.30 34.75 -47.13
CA THR A 6 -2.83 35.14 -45.80
C THR A 6 -2.79 33.89 -44.94
N ALA A 7 -1.58 33.37 -44.75
CA ALA A 7 -1.25 32.46 -43.67
C ALA A 7 -1.29 33.25 -42.35
N VAL A 8 -2.00 32.74 -41.34
CA VAL A 8 -1.81 33.18 -39.95
C VAL A 8 -1.09 32.08 -39.19
N ALA A 9 0.04 32.48 -38.64
CA ALA A 9 0.98 31.66 -37.92
C ALA A 9 0.43 31.16 -36.57
N SER A 10 0.94 29.99 -36.22
CA SER A 10 1.07 29.39 -34.90
C SER A 10 1.21 30.36 -33.72
N SER A 11 0.44 30.08 -32.66
CA SER A 11 0.74 30.50 -31.29
C SER A 11 0.61 29.32 -30.33
N THR A 12 1.68 28.52 -30.26
CA THR A 12 1.98 27.65 -29.11
C THR A 12 2.25 28.55 -27.91
N LYS A 13 1.22 28.77 -27.08
CA LYS A 13 1.34 29.50 -25.82
C LYS A 13 1.67 28.50 -24.72
N GLY A 14 2.92 28.50 -24.27
CA GLY A 14 3.29 27.89 -23.00
C GLY A 14 2.67 28.73 -21.88
N GLU A 15 1.58 28.24 -21.29
CA GLU A 15 1.01 28.80 -20.07
C GLU A 15 1.61 28.04 -18.88
N GLY A 16 2.60 28.65 -18.24
CA GLY A 16 3.04 28.21 -16.92
C GLY A 16 1.89 28.38 -15.93
N MET A 17 1.56 27.33 -15.19
CA MET A 17 0.56 27.37 -14.12
C MET A 17 0.85 28.51 -13.14
N THR A 18 -0.19 29.20 -12.67
CA THR A 18 -0.05 30.23 -11.64
C THR A 18 0.32 29.60 -10.30
N ALA A 19 1.04 30.33 -9.44
CA ALA A 19 1.48 29.80 -8.13
C ALA A 19 0.32 29.26 -7.25
N LYS A 20 -0.88 29.87 -7.34
CA LYS A 20 -2.09 29.38 -6.65
C LYS A 20 -2.61 28.06 -7.23
N GLU A 21 -2.57 27.89 -8.55
CA GLU A 21 -2.97 26.65 -9.20
C GLU A 21 -2.00 25.52 -8.88
N VAL A 22 -0.70 25.81 -8.88
CA VAL A 22 0.34 24.85 -8.45
C VAL A 22 0.09 24.41 -7.01
N GLN A 23 -0.10 25.35 -6.09
CA GLN A 23 -0.37 25.01 -4.68
C GLN A 23 -1.62 24.14 -4.51
N THR A 24 -2.70 24.47 -5.23
CA THR A 24 -3.95 23.69 -5.20
C THR A 24 -3.73 22.29 -5.75
N LYS A 25 -2.94 22.14 -6.82
CA LYS A 25 -2.63 20.85 -7.44
C LYS A 25 -1.80 19.97 -6.51
N VAL A 26 -0.80 20.53 -5.84
CA VAL A 26 0.03 19.79 -4.87
C VAL A 26 -0.81 19.35 -3.68
N GLN A 27 -1.64 20.22 -3.11
CA GLN A 27 -2.57 19.85 -2.03
C GLN A 27 -3.54 18.73 -2.43
N GLN A 28 -4.00 18.73 -3.68
CA GLN A 28 -4.85 17.66 -4.19
C GLN A 28 -4.09 16.33 -4.30
N LEU A 29 -2.87 16.35 -4.82
CA LEU A 29 -2.01 15.16 -4.91
C LEU A 29 -1.64 14.61 -3.52
N ASP A 30 -1.42 15.47 -2.53
CA ASP A 30 -1.16 15.07 -1.15
C ASP A 30 -2.35 14.33 -0.52
N ARG A 31 -3.58 14.80 -0.77
CA ARG A 31 -4.80 14.11 -0.31
C ARG A 31 -4.94 12.74 -0.96
N GLU A 32 -4.71 12.66 -2.28
CA GLU A 32 -4.76 11.40 -3.03
C GLU A 32 -3.69 10.42 -2.52
N ARG A 33 -2.45 10.85 -2.33
CA ARG A 33 -1.36 10.04 -1.77
C ARG A 33 -1.72 9.53 -0.38
N SER A 34 -2.21 10.41 0.50
CA SER A 34 -2.56 10.04 1.88
C SER A 34 -3.69 8.99 1.91
N ALA A 35 -4.68 9.11 1.01
CA ALA A 35 -5.73 8.12 0.85
C ALA A 35 -5.19 6.77 0.38
N ILE A 36 -4.25 6.76 -0.58
CA ILE A 36 -3.60 5.53 -1.05
C ILE A 36 -2.78 4.88 0.08
N VAL A 37 -2.01 5.65 0.85
CA VAL A 37 -1.24 5.15 2.01
C VAL A 37 -2.15 4.50 3.05
N SER A 38 -3.27 5.14 3.40
CA SER A 38 -4.25 4.55 4.32
C SER A 38 -4.78 3.22 3.80
N LYS A 39 -5.11 3.16 2.50
CA LYS A 39 -5.64 1.93 1.89
C LYS A 39 -4.60 0.81 1.82
N ILE A 40 -3.32 1.13 1.57
CA ILE A 40 -2.21 0.17 1.62
C ILE A 40 -2.12 -0.42 3.03
N ALA A 41 -2.10 0.41 4.08
CA ALA A 41 -1.97 -0.07 5.45
C ALA A 41 -3.12 -1.02 5.85
N GLU A 42 -4.36 -0.70 5.44
CA GLU A 42 -5.52 -1.58 5.64
C GLU A 42 -5.34 -2.94 4.94
N LEU A 43 -5.02 -2.95 3.65
CA LEU A 43 -4.88 -4.19 2.88
C LEU A 43 -3.67 -5.03 3.31
N GLU A 44 -2.59 -4.39 3.75
CA GLU A 44 -1.42 -5.09 4.31
C GLU A 44 -1.78 -5.82 5.59
N GLN A 45 -2.59 -5.20 6.46
CA GLN A 45 -3.06 -5.86 7.67
C GLN A 45 -3.98 -7.03 7.34
N GLU A 46 -4.96 -6.83 6.45
CA GLU A 46 -5.86 -7.90 6.01
C GLU A 46 -5.09 -9.07 5.37
N SER A 47 -4.09 -8.81 4.51
CA SER A 47 -3.26 -9.87 3.91
C SER A 47 -2.44 -10.65 4.95
N LYS A 48 -1.89 -9.95 5.96
CA LYS A 48 -1.18 -10.59 7.09
C LYS A 48 -2.12 -11.49 7.89
N GLU A 49 -3.33 -11.03 8.19
CA GLU A 49 -4.35 -11.81 8.90
C GLU A 49 -4.74 -13.08 8.11
N HIS A 50 -4.92 -12.99 6.79
CA HIS A 50 -5.15 -14.15 5.94
C HIS A 50 -3.95 -15.12 5.97
N GLY A 51 -2.72 -14.60 6.01
CA GLY A 51 -1.51 -15.41 6.19
C GLY A 51 -1.49 -16.19 7.52
N LEU A 52 -1.95 -15.58 8.61
CA LEU A 52 -2.08 -16.27 9.90
C LEU A 52 -3.12 -17.39 9.86
N VAL A 53 -4.23 -17.18 9.15
CA VAL A 53 -5.26 -18.22 8.96
C VAL A 53 -4.70 -19.41 8.17
N LEU A 54 -3.93 -19.16 7.11
CA LEU A 54 -3.28 -20.23 6.34
C LEU A 54 -2.29 -21.02 7.21
N GLY A 55 -1.46 -20.32 8.00
CA GLY A 55 -0.54 -20.97 8.95
C GLY A 55 -1.24 -21.74 10.08
N ALA A 56 -2.50 -21.40 10.39
CA ALA A 56 -3.33 -22.19 11.29
C ALA A 56 -3.88 -23.45 10.61
N PHE A 57 -4.25 -23.39 9.32
CA PHE A 57 -4.69 -24.55 8.56
C PHE A 57 -3.61 -25.62 8.41
N ASP A 58 -2.34 -25.24 8.30
CA ASP A 58 -1.24 -26.22 8.24
C ASP A 58 -1.10 -27.08 9.51
N LYS A 59 -1.69 -26.65 10.63
CA LYS A 59 -1.66 -27.37 11.92
C LYS A 59 -2.90 -28.24 12.13
N VAL A 60 -3.83 -28.27 11.18
CA VAL A 60 -5.14 -28.91 11.29
C VAL A 60 -5.35 -29.84 10.09
N PRO A 61 -5.95 -31.03 10.27
CA PRO A 61 -6.21 -31.92 9.15
C PRO A 61 -7.20 -31.33 8.14
N GLU A 62 -7.01 -31.64 6.86
CA GLU A 62 -7.80 -31.10 5.74
C GLU A 62 -9.30 -31.45 5.81
N ASP A 63 -9.64 -32.61 6.38
CA ASP A 63 -11.03 -33.08 6.54
C ASP A 63 -11.73 -32.44 7.75
N ARG A 64 -11.04 -31.58 8.51
CA ARG A 64 -11.65 -30.89 9.66
C ARG A 64 -12.76 -29.97 9.15
N ARG A 65 -13.90 -30.01 9.84
CA ARG A 65 -15.01 -29.10 9.59
C ARG A 65 -14.67 -27.67 10.00
N CYS A 66 -14.98 -26.74 9.11
CA CYS A 66 -14.87 -25.29 9.26
C CYS A 66 -16.24 -24.64 9.13
N TYR A 67 -16.44 -23.53 9.82
CA TYR A 67 -17.69 -22.77 9.78
C TYR A 67 -17.39 -21.32 9.40
N ARG A 68 -18.08 -20.81 8.37
CA ARG A 68 -18.04 -19.39 8.01
C ARG A 68 -19.34 -18.73 8.39
N LEU A 69 -19.25 -17.60 9.09
CA LEU A 69 -20.41 -16.75 9.37
C LEU A 69 -20.76 -15.93 8.12
N VAL A 70 -22.00 -16.05 7.65
CA VAL A 70 -22.56 -15.24 6.54
C VAL A 70 -23.93 -14.74 6.97
N GLY A 71 -24.07 -13.43 7.13
CA GLY A 71 -25.36 -12.81 7.48
C GLY A 71 -26.02 -13.35 8.75
N GLY A 72 -25.23 -13.83 9.73
CA GLY A 72 -25.73 -14.40 10.98
C GLY A 72 -25.94 -15.92 10.97
N VAL A 73 -25.73 -16.60 9.83
CA VAL A 73 -25.83 -18.07 9.73
C VAL A 73 -24.42 -18.67 9.56
N LEU A 74 -24.14 -19.78 10.24
CA LEU A 74 -22.90 -20.54 10.08
C LEU A 74 -23.04 -21.54 8.94
N VAL A 75 -22.19 -21.41 7.92
CA VAL A 75 -22.11 -22.34 6.79
C VAL A 75 -20.99 -23.34 7.04
N GLU A 76 -21.33 -24.63 7.06
CA GLU A 76 -20.38 -25.74 7.22
C GLU A 76 -19.62 -26.02 5.93
N ARG A 77 -18.29 -26.16 6.04
CA ARG A 77 -17.34 -26.54 4.98
C ARG A 77 -16.20 -27.37 5.58
N THR A 78 -15.27 -27.81 4.76
CA THR A 78 -14.00 -28.43 5.22
C THR A 78 -12.82 -27.46 5.04
N VAL A 79 -11.70 -27.73 5.73
CA VAL A 79 -10.45 -26.98 5.50
C VAL A 79 -10.02 -27.10 4.04
N LYS A 80 -10.15 -28.29 3.43
CA LYS A 80 -9.83 -28.53 2.02
C LYS A 80 -10.58 -27.62 1.06
N ASP A 81 -11.87 -27.38 1.31
CA ASP A 81 -12.69 -26.49 0.47
C ASP A 81 -12.38 -25.00 0.73
N PHE A 82 -11.96 -24.66 1.94
CA PHE A 82 -11.81 -23.27 2.38
C PHE A 82 -10.41 -22.71 2.15
N ARG A 83 -9.37 -23.54 2.29
CA ARG A 83 -7.97 -23.18 2.04
C ARG A 83 -7.77 -22.47 0.69
N PRO A 84 -8.20 -23.00 -0.46
CA PRO A 84 -7.99 -22.33 -1.75
C PRO A 84 -8.69 -20.96 -1.81
N VAL A 85 -9.84 -20.80 -1.14
CA VAL A 85 -10.55 -19.51 -1.09
C VAL A 85 -9.74 -18.47 -0.31
N VAL A 86 -9.10 -18.87 0.80
CA VAL A 86 -8.25 -17.96 1.59
C VAL A 86 -6.96 -17.63 0.82
N GLU A 87 -6.36 -18.60 0.14
CA GLU A 87 -5.17 -18.40 -0.71
C GLU A 87 -5.47 -17.45 -1.88
N ASP A 88 -6.56 -17.66 -2.62
CA ASP A 88 -7.00 -16.80 -3.72
C ASP A 88 -7.30 -15.38 -3.24
N ASN A 89 -7.99 -15.23 -2.12
CA ASN A 89 -8.28 -13.91 -1.56
C ASN A 89 -7.00 -13.19 -1.18
N LYS A 90 -6.07 -13.86 -0.48
CA LYS A 90 -4.77 -13.29 -0.13
C LYS A 90 -3.99 -12.87 -1.38
N ALA A 91 -3.96 -13.71 -2.42
CA ALA A 91 -3.27 -13.40 -3.67
C ALA A 91 -3.84 -12.14 -4.35
N ARG A 92 -5.18 -11.98 -4.35
CA ARG A 92 -5.84 -10.76 -4.85
C ARG A 92 -5.52 -9.53 -4.01
N MET A 93 -5.40 -9.67 -2.68
CA MET A 93 -4.97 -8.56 -1.82
C MET A 93 -3.53 -8.16 -2.13
N ASP A 94 -2.63 -9.14 -2.30
CA ASP A 94 -1.23 -8.91 -2.62
C ASP A 94 -1.07 -8.26 -4.01
N GLU A 95 -1.91 -8.60 -4.98
CA GLU A 95 -1.97 -7.93 -6.29
C GLU A 95 -2.48 -6.49 -6.18
N ALA A 96 -3.56 -6.26 -5.42
CA ALA A 96 -4.08 -4.92 -5.18
C ALA A 96 -3.05 -4.03 -4.45
N LEU A 97 -2.29 -4.60 -3.50
CA LEU A 97 -1.21 -3.91 -2.79
C LEU A 97 -0.09 -3.46 -3.74
N LYS A 98 0.30 -4.32 -4.70
CA LYS A 98 1.28 -3.95 -5.73
C LYS A 98 0.76 -2.80 -6.58
N SER A 99 -0.47 -2.91 -7.07
CA SER A 99 -1.10 -1.84 -7.87
C SER A 99 -1.21 -0.51 -7.11
N LEU A 100 -1.58 -0.53 -5.84
CA LEU A 100 -1.63 0.67 -5.00
C LEU A 100 -0.24 1.26 -4.73
N SER A 101 0.77 0.42 -4.57
CA SER A 101 2.17 0.85 -4.40
C SER A 101 2.71 1.52 -5.66
N ASP A 102 2.39 0.98 -6.83
CA ASP A 102 2.74 1.57 -8.12
C ASP A 102 2.05 2.94 -8.30
N MET A 103 0.75 3.02 -8.03
CA MET A 103 0.01 4.29 -8.07
C MET A 103 0.57 5.32 -7.08
N LEU A 104 0.99 4.89 -5.88
CA LEU A 104 1.66 5.77 -4.91
C LEU A 104 2.97 6.31 -5.46
N SER A 105 3.79 5.46 -6.09
CA SER A 105 5.05 5.86 -6.70
C SER A 105 4.84 6.87 -7.83
N GLU A 106 3.89 6.62 -8.72
CA GLU A 106 3.54 7.52 -9.82
C GLU A 106 3.06 8.89 -9.30
N LYS A 107 2.19 8.91 -8.29
CA LYS A 107 1.69 10.16 -7.69
C LYS A 107 2.78 10.93 -6.96
N THR A 108 3.70 10.23 -6.31
CA THR A 108 4.86 10.84 -5.63
C THR A 108 5.79 11.49 -6.65
N LYS A 109 6.13 10.80 -7.74
CA LYS A 109 6.94 11.37 -8.85
C LYS A 109 6.25 12.56 -9.50
N ALA A 110 4.95 12.48 -9.76
CA ALA A 110 4.20 13.60 -10.33
C ALA A 110 4.20 14.83 -9.40
N MET A 111 4.16 14.62 -8.08
CA MET A 111 4.27 15.69 -7.09
C MET A 111 5.69 16.30 -7.09
N GLU A 112 6.74 15.48 -7.11
CA GLU A 112 8.14 15.91 -7.19
C GLU A 112 8.40 16.74 -8.45
N GLU A 113 7.91 16.30 -9.61
CA GLU A 113 8.03 17.06 -10.86
C GLU A 113 7.38 18.44 -10.79
N ILE A 114 6.22 18.56 -10.12
CA ILE A 114 5.53 19.84 -9.97
C ILE A 114 6.33 20.77 -9.03
N ILE A 115 6.90 20.21 -7.96
CA ILE A 115 7.74 20.96 -7.02
C ILE A 115 9.03 21.42 -7.70
N GLU A 116 9.67 20.58 -8.51
CA GLU A 116 10.89 20.91 -9.25
C GLU A 116 10.64 21.96 -10.33
N LYS A 117 9.55 21.81 -11.11
CA LYS A 117 9.23 22.72 -12.24
C LYS A 117 8.80 24.12 -11.78
N TYR A 118 8.12 24.23 -10.64
CA TYR A 118 7.47 25.48 -10.21
C TYR A 118 7.97 26.02 -8.87
N GLY A 119 8.83 25.28 -8.16
CA GLY A 119 9.49 25.72 -6.93
C GLY A 119 8.50 26.26 -5.90
N THR A 120 7.60 25.43 -5.38
CA THR A 120 6.62 25.90 -4.37
C THR A 120 7.33 26.18 -3.03
N PRO A 121 7.47 27.43 -2.59
CA PRO A 121 8.00 27.72 -1.27
C PRO A 121 6.88 27.45 -0.26
N GLY A 122 7.04 26.42 0.56
CA GLY A 122 6.18 26.21 1.74
C GLY A 122 5.40 24.90 1.84
N LEU A 123 5.56 23.93 0.92
CA LEU A 123 5.02 22.56 1.10
C LEU A 123 6.08 21.49 1.37
N THR A 124 7.38 21.81 1.31
CA THR A 124 8.48 20.87 1.60
C THR A 124 8.74 20.65 3.10
N ALA A 125 7.90 21.17 4.00
CA ALA A 125 8.01 20.90 5.44
C ALA A 125 7.31 19.59 5.85
N ALA A 126 7.68 18.48 5.21
CA ALA A 126 7.42 17.12 5.68
C ALA A 126 8.52 16.12 5.26
N SER A 127 9.63 16.59 4.67
CA SER A 127 10.84 15.78 4.49
C SER A 127 11.57 15.66 5.83
N ASN A 128 11.07 14.77 6.71
CA ASN A 128 11.88 14.18 7.76
C ASN A 128 11.31 12.82 8.22
N VAL A 129 11.23 11.83 7.34
CA VAL A 129 11.32 10.40 7.72
C VAL A 129 11.98 9.61 6.58
N GLU A 130 13.28 9.79 6.42
CA GLU A 130 14.15 8.76 5.84
C GLU A 130 15.24 8.44 6.87
N GLY A 131 15.43 7.15 7.16
CA GLY A 131 16.69 6.63 7.67
C GLY A 131 16.72 6.20 9.14
N LYS A 132 16.28 4.97 9.42
CA LYS A 132 17.17 3.95 10.00
C LYS A 132 16.55 2.54 9.92
N ARG A 133 16.74 1.91 8.76
CA ARG A 133 16.90 0.46 8.67
C ARG A 133 18.39 0.19 8.91
N GLY A 134 18.68 -0.54 9.97
CA GLY A 134 20.01 -1.03 10.31
C GLY A 134 19.83 -2.41 10.93
N GLU A 135 19.91 -3.44 10.09
CA GLU A 135 20.18 -4.81 10.50
C GLU A 135 21.69 -4.88 10.81
N GLU A 136 22.05 -5.22 12.04
CA GLU A 136 23.34 -5.83 12.37
C GLU A 136 23.05 -7.09 13.21
N GLU A 137 23.24 -8.23 12.56
CA GLU A 137 23.39 -9.54 13.16
C GLU A 137 24.88 -9.77 13.45
N LYS A 138 25.24 -10.07 14.71
CA LYS A 138 26.33 -11.00 15.01
C LYS A 138 26.06 -11.77 16.30
N ALA A 139 26.20 -13.08 16.14
CA ALA A 139 26.17 -14.12 17.16
C ALA A 139 27.29 -14.00 18.21
N ASP A 140 27.04 -14.52 19.41
CA ASP A 140 27.90 -15.54 20.05
C ASP A 140 27.15 -16.28 21.20
N GLU A 141 27.66 -17.46 21.51
CA GLU A 141 27.02 -18.68 22.00
C GLU A 141 27.28 -18.99 23.51
N GLY A 142 26.34 -19.68 24.17
CA GLY A 142 26.56 -20.52 25.38
C GLY A 142 26.59 -19.82 26.77
N ALA A 143 26.04 -20.35 27.88
CA ALA A 143 25.54 -21.68 28.22
C ALA A 143 24.76 -21.68 29.57
N LYS A 144 23.80 -22.63 29.69
CA LYS A 144 23.22 -23.29 30.91
C LYS A 144 22.51 -22.39 31.96
N SER A 145 21.29 -22.66 32.46
CA SER A 145 20.75 -23.93 32.99
C SER A 145 19.24 -23.85 33.33
N ALA A 146 18.59 -25.03 33.33
CA ALA A 146 17.50 -25.52 34.20
C ALA A 146 16.06 -24.92 34.17
N ALA A 147 15.15 -25.63 33.47
CA ALA A 147 13.84 -26.21 33.88
C ALA A 147 12.73 -25.39 34.63
N PRO A 148 11.44 -25.84 34.52
CA PRO A 148 10.29 -24.97 34.30
C PRO A 148 9.39 -24.74 35.54
N SER A 149 8.58 -23.69 35.53
CA SER A 149 7.39 -23.60 36.39
C SER A 149 6.22 -22.85 35.74
N ALA A 150 5.04 -23.40 35.97
CA ALA A 150 3.76 -23.04 35.39
C ALA A 150 3.21 -21.69 35.86
N GLY A 151 2.42 -21.02 35.03
CA GLY A 151 1.65 -19.84 35.40
C GLY A 151 0.48 -19.61 34.43
N VAL A 152 -0.73 -19.82 34.93
CA VAL A 152 -2.04 -19.68 34.28
C VAL A 152 -2.35 -18.21 33.93
N LEU A 153 -2.97 -17.94 32.77
CA LEU A 153 -3.58 -16.65 32.43
C LEU A 153 -5.09 -16.66 32.71
N VAL A 154 -5.56 -15.59 33.37
CA VAL A 154 -6.96 -15.12 33.42
C VAL A 154 -7.22 -14.22 32.21
#